data_AF-A0AAE0QQC7-F1
#
_entry.id   AF-A0AAE0QQC7-F1
#
_cell.length_a   1.000
_cell.length_b   1.000
_cell.length_c   1.000
_cell.angle_alpha   90.00
_cell.angle_beta   90.00
_cell.angle_gamma   90.00
#
_symmetry.space_group_name_H-M   'P 1'
#
loop_
_entity.id
_entity.type
_entity.pdbx_description
1 polymer ?
#
loop_
_entity_poly.entity_id
_entity_poly.type
_entity_poly.pdbx_seq_one_letter_code
_entity_poly.pdbx_strand_id
1 'polypeptide(L)' 'MDKSQVQKLSGAIAEVFPDLPVAVLNSVVDTLKALGAETTDDLQYITEGDLLPVLKPIQARRLVVTWAQNSK' A
#
# COMPACT_ATOMS: atom_id res chain seq x y z
N MET A 1 10.33 8.78 7.12
CA MET A 1 9.66 7.58 7.64
C MET A 1 10.68 6.62 8.26
N ASP A 2 10.42 6.12 9.47
CA ASP A 2 11.28 5.16 10.17
C ASP A 2 11.14 3.73 9.59
N LYS A 3 12.17 2.89 9.77
CA LYS A 3 12.20 1.48 9.32
C LYS A 3 11.03 0.67 9.88
N SER A 4 10.60 0.93 11.11
CA SER A 4 9.44 0.24 11.70
C SER A 4 8.16 0.50 10.90
N GLN A 5 7.96 1.74 10.43
CA GLN A 5 6.78 2.09 9.64
C GLN A 5 6.85 1.52 8.22
N VAL A 6 8.03 1.50 7.61
CA VAL A 6 8.25 0.79 6.33
C VAL A 6 7.82 -0.68 6.45
N GLN A 7 8.21 -1.36 7.52
CA GLN A 7 7.84 -2.76 7.73
C GLN A 7 6.33 -2.94 7.91
N LYS A 8 5.65 -2.02 8.61
CA LYS A 8 4.18 -2.06 8.77
C LYS A 8 3.45 -1.84 7.44
N LEU A 9 3.86 -0.87 6.64
CA LEU A 9 3.29 -0.63 5.31
C LEU A 9 3.50 -1.83 4.38
N SER A 10 4.72 -2.40 4.35
CA SER A 10 4.99 -3.64 3.61
C SER A 10 4.09 -4.79 4.08
N GLY A 11 3.88 -4.91 5.40
CA GLY A 11 2.99 -5.91 5.99
C GLY A 11 1.54 -5.74 5.53
N ALA A 12 1.02 -4.51 5.54
CA ALA A 12 -0.34 -4.21 5.09
C ALA A 12 -0.57 -4.51 3.60
N ILE A 13 0.48 -4.43 2.76
CA ILE A 13 0.42 -4.85 1.35
C ILE A 13 0.48 -6.37 1.24
N ALA A 14 1.39 -7.01 1.99
CA ALA A 14 1.58 -8.46 1.98
C ALA A 14 0.38 -9.22 2.54
N GLU A 15 -0.41 -8.62 3.43
CA GLU A 15 -1.69 -9.19 3.91
C GLU A 15 -2.68 -9.40 2.76
N VAL A 16 -2.72 -8.49 1.77
CA VAL A 16 -3.60 -8.60 0.60
C VAL A 16 -2.96 -9.45 -0.51
N PHE A 17 -1.63 -9.38 -0.65
CA PHE A 17 -0.85 -10.07 -1.67
C PHE A 17 0.43 -10.72 -1.07
N PRO A 18 0.32 -11.91 -0.45
CA PRO A 18 1.46 -12.55 0.21
C PRO A 18 2.57 -12.95 -0.78
N ASP A 19 2.19 -13.24 -2.03
CA ASP A 19 3.12 -13.65 -3.09
C ASP A 19 3.51 -12.52 -4.05
N LEU A 20 3.31 -11.25 -3.64
CA LEU A 20 3.71 -10.11 -4.46
C LEU A 20 5.23 -10.09 -4.63
N PRO A 21 5.75 -9.95 -5.87
CA PRO A 21 7.20 -9.86 -6.06
C PRO A 21 7.80 -8.71 -5.24
N VAL A 22 8.93 -8.96 -4.58
CA VAL A 22 9.59 -7.98 -3.69
C VAL A 22 9.83 -6.63 -4.38
N ALA A 23 10.20 -6.64 -5.67
CA ALA A 23 10.40 -5.41 -6.44
C ALA A 23 9.09 -4.58 -6.58
N VAL A 24 7.95 -5.24 -6.77
CA VAL A 24 6.64 -4.59 -6.86
C VAL A 24 6.22 -4.08 -5.48
N LEU A 25 6.40 -4.89 -4.42
CA LEU A 25 6.15 -4.48 -3.04
C LEU A 25 6.92 -3.20 -2.69
N ASN A 26 8.22 -3.16 -2.98
CA ASN A 26 9.05 -1.99 -2.74
C ASN A 26 8.56 -0.76 -3.54
N SER A 27 8.17 -0.96 -4.80
CA SER A 27 7.64 0.13 -5.65
C SER A 27 6.33 0.71 -5.09
N VAL A 28 5.46 -0.13 -4.55
CA VAL A 28 4.23 0.32 -3.88
C VAL A 28 4.58 1.12 -2.62
N VAL A 29 5.48 0.61 -1.78
CA VAL A 29 5.92 1.31 -0.56
C VAL A 29 6.56 2.66 -0.89
N ASP A 30 7.36 2.75 -1.94
CA ASP A 30 7.97 4.01 -2.36
C ASP A 30 6.95 4.99 -2.94
N THR A 31 5.93 4.48 -3.65
CA THR A 31 4.77 5.29 -4.10
C THR A 31 4.02 5.87 -2.90
N LEU A 32 3.73 5.05 -1.89
CA LEU A 32 3.07 5.50 -0.66
C LEU A 32 3.87 6.60 0.06
N LYS A 33 5.20 6.44 0.16
CA LYS A 33 6.08 7.49 0.72
C LYS A 33 6.03 8.77 -0.08
N ALA A 34 6.05 8.67 -1.41
CA ALA A 34 6.02 9.84 -2.29
C ALA A 34 4.70 10.61 -2.18
N LEU A 35 3.61 9.93 -1.83
CA LEU A 35 2.30 10.50 -1.53
C LEU A 35 2.20 11.08 -0.12
N GLY A 36 3.22 10.89 0.72
CA GLY A 36 3.26 11.38 2.10
C GLY A 36 2.68 10.45 3.15
N ALA A 37 2.43 9.18 2.83
CA ALA A 37 2.01 8.20 3.85
C ALA A 37 3.16 7.91 4.82
N GLU A 38 2.90 8.10 6.11
CA GLU A 38 3.89 7.89 7.18
C GLU A 38 3.56 6.68 8.06
N THR A 39 2.27 6.32 8.12
CA THR A 39 1.73 5.26 8.97
C THR A 39 0.67 4.44 8.23
N THR A 40 0.27 3.30 8.79
CA THR A 40 -0.82 2.49 8.23
C THR A 40 -2.18 3.20 8.27
N ASP A 41 -2.36 4.17 9.15
CA ASP A 41 -3.60 4.95 9.25
C ASP A 41 -3.80 5.81 8.00
N ASP A 42 -2.72 6.25 7.36
CA ASP A 42 -2.77 7.06 6.13
C ASP A 42 -3.29 6.27 4.92
N LEU A 43 -3.27 4.93 4.98
CA LEU A 43 -3.72 4.06 3.89
C LEU A 43 -5.21 4.26 3.56
N GLN A 44 -6.00 4.76 4.51
CA GLN A 44 -7.42 5.08 4.31
C GLN A 44 -7.66 6.18 3.28
N TYR A 45 -6.65 7.02 3.00
CA TYR A 45 -6.73 8.15 2.06
C TYR A 45 -6.22 7.79 0.66
N ILE A 46 -5.62 6.61 0.48
CA ILE A 46 -5.07 6.16 -0.80
C ILE A 46 -6.20 5.78 -1.75
N THR A 47 -6.13 6.27 -3.00
CA THR A 47 -7.11 5.97 -4.04
C THR A 47 -6.57 4.98 -5.06
N GLU A 48 -7.45 4.42 -5.90
CA GLU A 48 -7.01 3.50 -6.97
C GLU A 48 -5.98 4.16 -7.89
N GLY A 49 -6.22 5.43 -8.26
CA GLY A 49 -5.40 6.17 -9.22
C GLY A 49 -3.95 6.34 -8.76
N ASP A 50 -3.73 6.47 -7.46
CA ASP A 50 -2.42 6.62 -6.85
C ASP A 50 -1.52 5.38 -7.05
N LEU A 51 -2.15 4.21 -7.19
CA LEU A 51 -1.46 2.93 -7.27
C LEU A 51 -1.29 2.40 -8.70
N LEU A 52 -2.05 2.93 -9.66
CA LEU A 52 -1.98 2.50 -11.07
C LEU A 52 -0.60 2.62 -11.74
N PRO A 53 0.31 3.54 -11.32
CA PRO A 53 1.67 3.57 -11.87
C PRO A 53 2.49 2.31 -11.57
N VAL A 54 2.16 1.58 -10.49
CA VAL A 54 2.96 0.45 -9.98
C VAL A 54 2.18 -0.86 -9.87
N LEU A 55 0.84 -0.82 -10.01
CA LEU A 55 -0.04 -1.99 -9.90
C LEU A 55 -1.04 -2.06 -11.04
N LYS A 56 -1.48 -3.28 -11.35
CA LYS A 56 -2.63 -3.50 -12.24
C LYS A 56 -3.90 -2.96 -11.58
N PRO A 57 -4.92 -2.52 -12.35
CA PRO A 57 -6.15 -1.96 -11.80
C PRO A 57 -6.83 -2.83 -10.74
N ILE A 58 -6.91 -4.15 -10.96
CA ILE A 58 -7.53 -5.07 -9.99
C ILE A 58 -6.69 -5.19 -8.70
N GLN A 59 -5.37 -5.06 -8.78
CA GLN A 59 -4.52 -5.09 -7.58
C GLN A 59 -4.67 -3.81 -6.77
N ALA A 60 -4.67 -2.66 -7.43
CA ALA A 60 -4.90 -1.35 -6.82
C ALA A 60 -6.26 -1.30 -6.09
N ARG A 61 -7.35 -1.70 -6.77
CA ARG A 61 -8.69 -1.74 -6.17
C ARG A 61 -8.76 -2.60 -4.92
N ARG A 62 -8.14 -3.79 -4.94
CA ARG A 62 -8.16 -4.69 -3.79
C ARG A 62 -7.49 -4.06 -2.56
N LEU A 63 -6.35 -3.40 -2.73
CA LEU A 63 -5.69 -2.71 -1.62
C LEU A 63 -6.56 -1.61 -1.04
N VAL A 64 -7.06 -0.71 -1.90
CA VAL A 64 -7.89 0.42 -1.47
C VAL A 64 -9.15 -0.04 -0.76
N VAL A 65 -9.83 -1.08 -1.28
CA VAL A 65 -11.02 -1.66 -0.65
C VAL A 65 -10.68 -2.27 0.72
N THR A 66 -9.60 -3.04 0.83
CA THR A 66 -9.18 -3.65 2.10
C THR A 66 -8.79 -2.59 3.14
N TRP A 67 -7.99 -1.59 2.76
CA TRP A 67 -7.56 -0.55 3.69
C TRP A 67 -8.71 0.33 4.17
N ALA A 68 -9.67 0.65 3.30
CA ALA A 68 -10.89 1.37 3.68
C ALA A 68 -11.81 0.56 4.62
N GLN A 69 -11.77 -0.78 4.56
CA GLN A 69 -12.54 -1.65 5.46
C GLN A 69 -11.90 -1.78 6.85
N ASN A 70 -10.58 -1.71 6.93
CA ASN A 70 -9.83 -1.81 8.18
C ASN A 70 -9.86 -0.52 9.03
N SER A 71 -10.39 0.58 8.49
CA SER A 71 -10.60 1.85 9.21
C SER A 71 -11.93 1.90 10.00
N LYS A 72 -12.65 0.79 10.13
CA LYS A 72 -13.94 0.68 10.84
C LYS A 72 -13.84 -0.04 12.17
#